data_AF-A0A8K0SZZ6-F1
#
_entry.id   AF-A0A8K0SZZ6-F1
#
_cell.length_a   1.000
_cell.length_b   1.000
_cell.length_c   1.000
_cell.angle_alpha   90.00
_cell.angle_beta   90.00
_cell.angle_gamma   90.00
#
_symmetry.space_group_name_H-M   'P 1'
#
loop_
_entity.id
_entity.type
_entity.pdbx_description
1 polymer ?
#
loop_
_entity_poly.entity_id
_entity_poly.type
_entity_poly.pdbx_seq_one_letter_code
_entity_poly.pdbx_strand_id
1 'polypeptide(L)'
;MPSSPTSSIIIINRTHITMQKQSVRTKYTLSRVLQMLRRFLPKDPVNGQCHLMKLPVELLAAIIAELPPQSRLTLSLTCKTLHRVVHCAPGASLWMSGPQHLEYLCYISRSMADAWVCEACHGIHSVTYCKNWTCPKSKVDRDIPISAVISSYRPMCPSVVQIAVKWDRLGMLSKKRAKCLEHHLRPRQRTEVFQNDQMPDTKVTTALCAKVVDGRFLYKTVMEFEGEIRTAPERALNKLWICHHQWVVEPIPASHPNHRYWNALEECCQKDGIEVRGSCPACPTDFAVLKTQSCLVVKAWTDLGTGETPIDPLWRSRATIISSPNSEEDCCYKDPGSIRELYESVGFNALADTRARRWKTLSRA
;
A
#
# COMPACT_ATOMS: atom_id res chain seq x y z
N MET A 1 23.33 -1.10 -64.80
CA MET A 1 22.29 -2.03 -64.31
C MET A 1 21.69 -1.46 -63.04
N PRO A 2 20.37 -1.27 -62.95
CA PRO A 2 19.74 -0.59 -61.81
C PRO A 2 19.54 -1.60 -60.67
N SER A 3 20.02 -1.24 -59.49
CA SER A 3 19.75 -1.95 -58.24
C SER A 3 18.41 -1.49 -57.67
N SER A 4 17.47 -2.41 -57.56
CA SER A 4 16.15 -2.23 -56.96
C SER A 4 16.23 -1.82 -55.48
N PRO A 5 15.31 -0.97 -54.97
CA PRO A 5 15.17 -0.73 -53.55
C PRO A 5 14.30 -1.83 -52.91
N THR A 6 14.84 -2.48 -51.90
CA THR A 6 14.13 -3.42 -51.02
C THR A 6 13.18 -2.66 -50.10
N SER A 7 11.87 -2.90 -50.28
CA SER A 7 10.81 -2.43 -49.40
C SER A 7 10.97 -2.97 -47.98
N SER A 8 11.33 -2.11 -47.03
CA SER A 8 11.24 -2.41 -45.59
C SER A 8 9.82 -2.10 -45.12
N ILE A 9 8.95 -3.12 -45.13
CA ILE A 9 7.63 -3.04 -44.50
C ILE A 9 7.82 -3.11 -42.98
N ILE A 10 7.56 -1.96 -42.36
CA ILE A 10 7.52 -1.74 -40.92
C ILE A 10 6.46 -2.67 -40.28
N ILE A 11 6.92 -3.62 -39.46
CA ILE A 11 6.06 -4.41 -38.56
C ILE A 11 5.68 -3.52 -37.36
N ILE A 12 4.76 -2.58 -37.57
CA ILE A 12 4.00 -1.93 -36.50
C ILE A 12 2.54 -2.34 -36.70
N ASN A 13 2.15 -3.53 -36.24
CA ASN A 13 0.72 -3.83 -36.15
C ASN A 13 0.28 -4.96 -35.21
N ARG A 14 1.13 -5.45 -34.29
CA ARG A 14 0.72 -6.48 -33.31
C ARG A 14 0.51 -5.98 -31.88
N THR A 15 1.09 -4.85 -31.48
CA THR A 15 0.89 -4.26 -30.13
C THR A 15 -0.40 -3.43 -30.04
N HIS A 16 -0.83 -2.78 -31.12
CA HIS A 16 -2.02 -1.91 -31.12
C HIS A 16 -3.35 -2.69 -31.03
N ILE A 17 -3.42 -3.90 -31.59
CA ILE A 17 -4.63 -4.73 -31.64
C ILE A 17 -4.93 -5.37 -30.26
N THR A 18 -3.91 -5.58 -29.43
CA THR A 18 -4.07 -6.21 -28.10
C THR A 18 -4.66 -5.23 -27.08
N MET A 19 -4.37 -3.93 -27.19
CA MET A 19 -4.97 -2.89 -26.34
C MET A 19 -6.45 -2.62 -26.71
N GLN A 20 -6.81 -2.66 -28.00
CA GLN A 20 -8.20 -2.52 -28.43
C GLN A 20 -9.08 -3.71 -28.01
N LYS A 21 -8.54 -4.93 -27.93
CA LYS A 21 -9.31 -6.09 -27.44
C LYS A 21 -9.58 -6.07 -25.93
N GLN A 22 -8.76 -5.38 -25.13
CA GLN A 22 -9.08 -5.12 -23.71
C GLN A 22 -10.20 -4.07 -23.53
N SER A 23 -10.33 -3.12 -24.46
CA SER A 23 -11.39 -2.09 -24.50
C SER A 23 -12.82 -2.67 -24.70
N VAL A 24 -12.97 -3.85 -25.31
CA VAL A 24 -14.30 -4.44 -25.54
C VAL A 24 -14.88 -5.09 -24.26
N ARG A 25 -14.05 -5.49 -23.29
CA ARG A 25 -14.48 -6.13 -22.03
C ARG A 25 -14.71 -5.17 -20.86
N THR A 26 -14.42 -3.89 -21.01
CA THR A 26 -14.71 -2.85 -19.99
C THR A 26 -16.16 -2.38 -19.96
N LYS A 27 -16.99 -2.75 -20.95
CA LYS A 27 -18.41 -2.32 -21.05
C LYS A 27 -19.26 -2.64 -19.81
N TYR A 28 -19.03 -3.79 -19.14
CA TYR A 28 -19.76 -4.17 -17.93
C TYR A 28 -19.37 -3.37 -16.68
N THR A 29 -18.14 -2.86 -16.62
CA THR A 29 -17.69 -1.94 -15.55
C THR A 29 -18.13 -0.51 -15.85
N LEU A 30 -18.08 -0.08 -17.11
CA LEU A 30 -18.46 1.26 -17.51
C LEU A 30 -19.95 1.52 -17.26
N SER A 31 -20.86 0.60 -17.57
CA SER A 31 -22.31 0.80 -17.33
C SER A 31 -22.62 0.98 -15.84
N ARG A 32 -21.96 0.23 -14.95
CA ARG A 32 -22.15 0.31 -13.49
C ARG A 32 -21.48 1.55 -12.89
N VAL A 33 -20.29 1.89 -13.38
CA VAL A 33 -19.61 3.16 -13.07
C VAL A 33 -20.45 4.31 -13.57
N LEU A 34 -20.97 4.29 -14.79
CA LEU A 34 -21.88 5.30 -15.34
C LEU A 34 -23.21 5.35 -14.58
N GLN A 35 -23.76 4.23 -14.10
CA GLN A 35 -24.96 4.21 -13.27
C GLN A 35 -24.69 4.76 -11.85
N MET A 36 -23.50 4.50 -11.30
CA MET A 36 -23.05 5.13 -10.05
C MET A 36 -22.78 6.61 -10.26
N LEU A 37 -22.04 6.99 -11.30
CA LEU A 37 -21.81 8.37 -11.73
C LEU A 37 -23.13 9.07 -12.07
N ARG A 38 -24.19 8.35 -12.49
CA ARG A 38 -25.55 8.89 -12.63
C ARG A 38 -26.23 9.20 -11.30
N ARG A 39 -25.87 8.50 -10.22
CA ARG A 39 -26.28 8.88 -8.84
C ARG A 39 -25.47 10.06 -8.31
N PHE A 40 -24.23 10.18 -8.77
CA PHE A 40 -23.39 11.36 -8.53
C PHE A 40 -23.57 12.44 -9.60
N LEU A 41 -24.51 12.26 -10.54
CA LEU A 41 -24.66 13.23 -11.63
C LEU A 41 -25.17 14.50 -10.97
N PRO A 42 -24.49 15.62 -11.20
CA PRO A 42 -24.83 16.84 -10.51
C PRO A 42 -26.28 17.23 -10.77
N LYS A 43 -27.02 17.41 -9.69
CA LYS A 43 -28.12 18.36 -9.73
C LYS A 43 -27.47 19.73 -9.92
N ASP A 44 -28.09 20.58 -10.73
CA ASP A 44 -27.60 21.95 -10.87
C ASP A 44 -27.49 22.57 -9.47
N PRO A 45 -26.40 23.29 -9.15
CA PRO A 45 -26.19 23.83 -7.81
C PRO A 45 -27.43 24.62 -7.39
N VAL A 46 -28.00 24.26 -6.24
CA VAL A 46 -29.34 24.71 -5.82
C VAL A 46 -29.41 26.23 -5.62
N ASN A 47 -28.29 26.94 -5.61
CA ASN A 47 -28.26 28.40 -5.66
C ASN A 47 -27.02 28.82 -6.45
N GLY A 48 -27.13 29.84 -7.31
CA GLY A 48 -26.05 30.43 -8.13
C GLY A 48 -24.90 31.08 -7.36
N GLN A 49 -24.51 30.51 -6.22
CA GLN A 49 -23.45 30.99 -5.32
C GLN A 49 -22.06 30.46 -5.68
N CYS A 50 -21.92 29.55 -6.64
CA CYS A 50 -20.60 29.10 -7.09
C CYS A 50 -19.93 30.21 -7.92
N HIS A 51 -18.96 30.92 -7.32
CA HIS A 51 -18.22 32.00 -7.97
C HIS A 51 -17.49 31.55 -9.23
N LEU A 52 -17.00 30.29 -9.26
CA LEU A 52 -16.40 29.71 -10.45
C LEU A 52 -17.38 29.70 -11.63
N MET A 53 -18.66 29.42 -11.38
CA MET A 53 -19.69 29.41 -12.43
C MET A 53 -20.10 30.80 -12.93
N LYS A 54 -19.63 31.87 -12.29
CA LYS A 54 -19.85 33.26 -12.74
C LYS A 54 -18.77 33.73 -13.72
N LEU A 55 -17.70 32.95 -13.90
CA LEU A 55 -16.66 33.27 -14.88
C LEU A 55 -17.19 33.08 -16.31
N PRO A 56 -16.76 33.92 -17.27
CA PRO A 56 -16.92 33.65 -18.69
C PRO A 56 -16.44 32.24 -19.07
N VAL A 57 -17.12 31.61 -20.02
CA VAL A 57 -16.85 30.22 -20.42
C VAL A 57 -15.44 30.04 -20.97
N GLU A 58 -14.89 31.09 -21.57
CA GLU A 58 -13.53 31.15 -22.13
C GLU A 58 -12.49 31.07 -21.01
N LEU A 59 -12.69 31.79 -19.90
CA LEU A 59 -11.81 31.72 -18.73
C LEU A 59 -11.89 30.35 -18.05
N LEU A 60 -13.09 29.77 -17.97
CA LEU A 60 -13.26 28.40 -17.49
C LEU A 60 -12.53 27.39 -18.37
N ALA A 61 -12.66 27.50 -19.69
CA ALA A 61 -11.98 26.64 -20.64
C ALA A 61 -10.45 26.76 -20.53
N ALA A 62 -9.92 27.99 -20.37
CA ALA A 62 -8.50 28.23 -20.16
C ALA A 62 -8.00 27.57 -18.86
N ILE A 63 -8.71 27.75 -17.74
CA ILE A 63 -8.37 27.09 -16.46
C ILE A 63 -8.39 25.56 -16.62
N ILE A 64 -9.42 25.02 -17.29
CA ILE A 64 -9.57 23.57 -17.49
C ILE A 64 -8.46 23.01 -18.37
N ALA A 65 -7.99 23.76 -19.37
CA ALA A 65 -6.89 23.36 -20.25
C ALA A 65 -5.55 23.21 -19.51
N GLU A 66 -5.37 23.93 -18.39
CA GLU A 66 -4.18 23.80 -17.54
C GLU A 66 -4.26 22.60 -16.57
N LEU A 67 -5.44 22.02 -16.36
CA LEU A 67 -5.60 20.87 -15.47
C LEU A 67 -5.06 19.59 -16.13
N PRO A 68 -4.49 18.64 -15.36
CA PRO A 68 -4.15 17.33 -15.89
C PRO A 68 -5.43 16.52 -16.23
N PRO A 69 -5.37 15.54 -17.16
CA PRO A 69 -6.56 14.87 -17.70
C PRO A 69 -7.51 14.27 -16.65
N GLN A 70 -6.96 13.66 -15.59
CA GLN A 70 -7.74 13.08 -14.50
C GLN A 70 -8.52 14.13 -13.71
N SER A 71 -7.95 15.32 -13.51
CA SER A 71 -8.60 16.44 -12.82
C SER A 71 -9.72 17.05 -13.67
N ARG A 72 -9.55 17.11 -15.00
CA ARG A 72 -10.61 17.55 -15.92
C ARG A 72 -11.84 16.64 -15.84
N LEU A 73 -11.62 15.33 -15.86
CA LEU A 73 -12.71 14.36 -15.72
C LEU A 73 -13.38 14.41 -14.35
N THR A 74 -12.59 14.55 -13.29
CA THR A 74 -13.13 14.79 -11.94
C THR A 74 -14.01 16.05 -11.90
N LEU A 75 -13.56 17.15 -12.51
CA LEU A 75 -14.31 18.40 -12.57
C LEU A 75 -15.60 18.24 -13.39
N SER A 76 -15.57 17.46 -14.47
CA SER A 76 -16.74 17.20 -15.32
C SER A 76 -17.87 16.46 -14.59
N LEU A 77 -17.59 15.90 -13.41
CA LEU A 77 -18.57 15.23 -12.56
C LEU A 77 -19.19 16.13 -11.49
N THR A 78 -18.84 17.42 -11.44
CA THR A 78 -19.30 18.35 -10.39
C THR A 78 -20.55 19.15 -10.76
N CYS A 79 -20.70 19.61 -12.00
CA CYS A 79 -21.94 20.21 -12.52
C CYS A 79 -22.12 19.98 -14.04
N LYS A 80 -23.35 20.08 -14.56
CA LYS A 80 -23.63 19.92 -16.00
C LYS A 80 -22.89 20.94 -16.87
N THR A 81 -22.72 22.16 -16.37
CA THR A 81 -22.00 23.22 -17.10
C THR A 81 -20.52 22.87 -17.22
N LEU A 82 -19.85 22.55 -16.11
CA LEU A 82 -18.45 22.11 -16.14
C LEU A 82 -18.27 20.84 -16.97
N HIS A 83 -19.23 19.92 -16.94
CA HIS A 83 -19.26 18.79 -17.85
C HIS A 83 -19.18 19.24 -19.31
N ARG A 84 -20.08 20.13 -19.73
CA ARG A 84 -20.09 20.66 -21.11
C ARG A 84 -18.78 21.37 -21.45
N VAL A 85 -18.27 22.24 -20.57
CA VAL A 85 -17.03 22.98 -20.83
C VAL A 85 -15.84 22.02 -20.99
N VAL A 86 -15.69 21.04 -20.11
CA VAL A 86 -14.61 20.03 -20.20
C VAL A 86 -14.69 19.25 -21.51
N HIS A 87 -15.90 18.86 -21.95
CA HIS A 87 -16.09 18.04 -23.15
C HIS A 87 -16.08 18.84 -24.47
N CYS A 88 -16.31 20.15 -24.43
CA CYS A 88 -16.30 21.03 -25.60
C CYS A 88 -14.98 21.80 -25.78
N ALA A 89 -14.11 21.83 -24.78
CA ALA A 89 -12.83 22.53 -24.85
C ALA A 89 -11.91 21.91 -25.94
N PRO A 90 -11.45 22.68 -26.93
CA PRO A 90 -10.50 22.20 -27.94
C PRO A 90 -9.22 21.67 -27.29
N GLY A 91 -8.71 20.52 -27.76
CA GLY A 91 -7.49 19.92 -27.20
C GLY A 91 -7.69 19.21 -25.85
N ALA A 92 -8.92 19.15 -25.31
CA ALA A 92 -9.26 18.35 -24.14
C ALA A 92 -9.34 16.85 -24.46
N SER A 93 -8.21 16.28 -24.90
CA SER A 93 -8.04 14.83 -24.96
C SER A 93 -8.28 14.25 -23.56
N LEU A 94 -9.27 13.35 -23.45
CA LEU A 94 -9.57 12.62 -22.20
C LEU A 94 -8.76 11.33 -22.09
N TRP A 95 -7.75 11.18 -22.94
CA TRP A 95 -6.83 10.07 -22.86
C TRP A 95 -5.96 10.23 -21.61
N MET A 96 -5.94 9.19 -20.80
CA MET A 96 -5.16 9.12 -19.58
C MET A 96 -4.15 7.97 -19.67
N SER A 97 -2.96 8.19 -19.13
CA SER A 97 -2.05 7.10 -18.83
C SER A 97 -2.65 6.15 -17.78
N GLY A 98 -2.10 4.95 -17.65
CA GLY A 98 -2.53 3.99 -16.62
C GLY A 98 -2.55 4.60 -15.20
N PRO A 99 -1.46 5.23 -14.73
CA PRO A 99 -1.41 5.93 -13.44
C PRO A 99 -2.46 7.03 -13.29
N GLN A 100 -2.62 7.91 -14.29
CA GLN A 100 -3.63 8.97 -14.28
C GLN A 100 -5.05 8.39 -14.17
N HIS A 101 -5.31 7.27 -14.85
CA HIS A 101 -6.59 6.60 -14.75
C HIS A 101 -6.83 6.02 -13.34
N LEU A 102 -5.82 5.44 -12.69
CA LEU A 102 -5.92 4.96 -11.31
C LEU A 102 -6.21 6.10 -10.33
N GLU A 103 -5.52 7.24 -10.46
CA GLU A 103 -5.80 8.45 -9.67
C GLU A 103 -7.24 8.94 -9.85
N TYR A 104 -7.71 9.00 -11.10
CA TYR A 104 -9.11 9.32 -11.40
C TYR A 104 -10.05 8.38 -10.66
N LEU A 105 -9.87 7.06 -10.79
CA LEU A 105 -10.70 6.07 -10.10
C LEU A 105 -10.65 6.23 -8.57
N CYS A 106 -9.49 6.58 -8.01
CA CYS A 106 -9.32 6.83 -6.59
C CYS A 106 -10.17 7.99 -6.12
N TYR A 107 -10.14 9.10 -6.87
CA TYR A 107 -10.99 10.25 -6.61
C TYR A 107 -12.48 9.87 -6.62
N ILE A 108 -12.94 9.15 -7.65
CA ILE A 108 -14.33 8.67 -7.73
C ILE A 108 -14.69 7.78 -6.54
N SER A 109 -13.78 6.88 -6.17
CA SER A 109 -14.02 5.94 -5.08
C SER A 109 -13.98 6.62 -3.70
N ARG A 110 -13.45 7.84 -3.57
CA ARG A 110 -13.21 8.52 -2.29
C ARG A 110 -14.47 8.61 -1.45
N SER A 111 -15.60 8.90 -2.08
CA SER A 111 -16.93 9.01 -1.43
C SER A 111 -17.69 7.69 -1.37
N MET A 112 -17.14 6.60 -1.93
CA MET A 112 -17.74 5.27 -1.95
C MET A 112 -17.16 4.43 -0.81
N ALA A 113 -17.86 4.40 0.33
CA ALA A 113 -17.39 3.72 1.54
C ALA A 113 -16.96 2.26 1.29
N ASP A 114 -17.77 1.50 0.56
CA ASP A 114 -17.55 0.07 0.36
C ASP A 114 -16.81 -0.24 -0.95
N ALA A 115 -16.09 0.72 -1.53
CA ALA A 115 -15.39 0.53 -2.80
C ALA A 115 -13.87 0.80 -2.73
N TRP A 116 -13.08 0.09 -3.52
CA TRP A 116 -11.61 0.26 -3.61
C TRP A 116 -11.14 0.16 -5.06
N VAL A 117 -9.98 0.73 -5.36
CA VAL A 117 -9.38 0.76 -6.70
C VAL A 117 -8.32 -0.31 -6.83
N CYS A 118 -8.44 -1.15 -7.84
CA CYS A 118 -7.47 -2.18 -8.15
C CYS A 118 -6.44 -1.69 -9.16
N GLU A 119 -5.15 -1.73 -8.77
CA GLU A 119 -4.02 -1.50 -9.66
C GLU A 119 -3.97 -2.53 -10.79
N ALA A 120 -4.16 -3.82 -10.49
CA ALA A 120 -4.00 -4.89 -11.49
C ALA A 120 -5.00 -4.82 -12.66
N CYS A 121 -6.27 -4.45 -12.40
CA CYS A 121 -7.30 -4.42 -13.44
C CYS A 121 -7.81 -3.02 -13.77
N HIS A 122 -7.27 -1.97 -13.14
CA HIS A 122 -7.67 -0.59 -13.34
C HIS A 122 -9.19 -0.41 -13.17
N GLY A 123 -9.75 -0.95 -12.08
CA GLY A 123 -11.18 -0.99 -11.84
C GLY A 123 -11.55 -0.71 -10.40
N ILE A 124 -12.79 -0.26 -10.19
CA ILE A 124 -13.39 -0.09 -8.86
C ILE A 124 -14.11 -1.38 -8.47
N HIS A 125 -13.78 -1.93 -7.31
CA HIS A 125 -14.41 -3.11 -6.73
C HIS A 125 -15.15 -2.76 -5.46
N SER A 126 -16.16 -3.55 -5.12
CA SER A 126 -16.89 -3.42 -3.85
C SER A 126 -16.44 -4.49 -2.86
N VAL A 127 -16.33 -4.11 -1.59
CA VAL A 127 -16.00 -5.01 -0.46
C VAL A 127 -17.00 -6.17 -0.36
N THR A 128 -18.27 -5.93 -0.69
CA THR A 128 -19.34 -6.94 -0.58
C THR A 128 -19.15 -8.16 -1.48
N TYR A 129 -18.42 -8.03 -2.60
CA TYR A 129 -18.24 -9.12 -3.56
C TYR A 129 -16.88 -9.81 -3.45
N CYS A 130 -15.94 -9.24 -2.71
CA CYS A 130 -14.57 -9.75 -2.60
C CYS A 130 -14.36 -10.38 -1.23
N LYS A 131 -14.79 -11.63 -1.04
CA LYS A 131 -14.52 -12.40 0.20
C LYS A 131 -13.03 -12.42 0.57
N ASN A 132 -12.15 -12.34 -0.44
CA ASN A 132 -10.71 -12.48 -0.27
C ASN A 132 -9.93 -11.16 -0.44
N TRP A 133 -10.60 -10.01 -0.60
CA TRP A 133 -9.92 -8.72 -0.83
C TRP A 133 -9.03 -8.67 -2.09
N THR A 134 -9.06 -9.71 -2.92
CA THR A 134 -8.31 -9.84 -4.17
C THR A 134 -9.10 -9.33 -5.36
N CYS A 135 -8.38 -9.01 -6.44
CA CYS A 135 -8.99 -8.63 -7.70
C CYS A 135 -9.67 -9.84 -8.36
N PRO A 136 -10.99 -9.80 -8.63
CA PRO A 136 -11.70 -10.90 -9.31
C PRO A 136 -11.29 -11.08 -10.77
N LYS A 137 -10.65 -10.07 -11.37
CA LYS A 137 -10.16 -10.09 -12.75
C LYS A 137 -8.68 -10.46 -12.85
N SER A 138 -7.94 -10.46 -11.73
CA SER A 138 -6.57 -10.94 -11.75
C SER A 138 -6.61 -12.44 -11.98
N LYS A 139 -6.25 -12.86 -13.19
CA LYS A 139 -5.95 -14.26 -13.51
C LYS A 139 -4.60 -14.69 -12.95
N VAL A 140 -3.89 -13.76 -12.33
CA VAL A 140 -2.54 -13.97 -11.87
C VAL A 140 -2.67 -14.53 -10.45
N ASP A 141 -2.46 -15.84 -10.31
CA ASP A 141 -2.08 -16.50 -9.04
C ASP A 141 -0.75 -15.98 -8.46
N ARG A 142 -0.19 -14.93 -9.07
CA ARG A 142 1.04 -14.23 -8.70
C ARG A 142 0.73 -12.81 -8.26
N ASP A 143 -0.18 -12.65 -7.31
CA ASP A 143 0.17 -11.72 -6.24
C ASP A 143 1.45 -12.31 -5.63
N ILE A 144 2.62 -11.94 -6.17
CA ILE A 144 3.89 -12.22 -5.49
C ILE A 144 3.66 -11.62 -4.11
N PRO A 145 3.59 -12.45 -3.07
CA PRO A 145 3.02 -11.99 -1.82
C PRO A 145 3.96 -10.91 -1.29
N ILE A 146 3.51 -9.64 -1.28
CA ILE A 146 4.26 -8.48 -0.76
C ILE A 146 4.59 -8.63 0.75
N SER A 147 4.26 -9.77 1.37
CA SER A 147 4.82 -10.17 2.66
C SER A 147 4.92 -11.69 2.87
N ALA A 148 5.33 -12.48 1.86
CA ALA A 148 5.71 -13.89 2.12
C ALA A 148 6.83 -14.03 3.17
N VAL A 149 7.48 -12.92 3.50
CA VAL A 149 8.71 -12.86 4.27
C VAL A 149 8.51 -12.98 5.79
N ILE A 150 7.30 -12.74 6.30
CA ILE A 150 6.92 -13.27 7.62
C ILE A 150 6.11 -14.51 7.28
N SER A 151 6.74 -15.69 7.27
CA SER A 151 6.33 -16.96 6.63
C SER A 151 4.93 -17.50 6.97
N SER A 152 4.12 -16.75 7.70
CA SER A 152 2.89 -17.20 8.32
C SER A 152 1.74 -16.21 8.29
N TYR A 153 1.92 -14.98 7.80
CA TYR A 153 0.83 -14.02 7.61
C TYR A 153 0.58 -13.75 6.13
N ARG A 154 -0.70 -13.80 5.71
CA ARG A 154 -1.10 -13.36 4.37
C ARG A 154 -0.68 -11.89 4.19
N PRO A 155 -0.10 -11.52 3.04
CA PRO A 155 0.18 -10.13 2.72
C PRO A 155 -1.05 -9.27 2.93
N MET A 156 -0.82 -8.11 3.52
CA MET A 156 -1.84 -7.07 3.52
C MET A 156 -2.11 -6.71 2.06
N CYS A 157 -3.36 -6.83 1.63
CA CYS A 157 -3.73 -6.42 0.28
C CYS A 157 -3.86 -4.88 0.23
N PRO A 158 -3.50 -4.21 -0.87
CA PRO A 158 -3.67 -2.75 -0.99
C PRO A 158 -5.13 -2.32 -0.78
N SER A 159 -6.08 -3.19 -1.16
CA SER A 159 -7.51 -3.00 -0.93
C SER A 159 -7.89 -2.88 0.55
N VAL A 160 -7.22 -3.61 1.44
CA VAL A 160 -7.44 -3.55 2.89
C VAL A 160 -7.00 -2.19 3.42
N VAL A 161 -5.83 -1.70 2.98
CA VAL A 161 -5.30 -0.39 3.35
C VAL A 161 -6.23 0.73 2.88
N GLN A 162 -6.62 0.72 1.60
CA GLN A 162 -7.55 1.71 1.03
C GLN A 162 -8.87 1.76 1.80
N ILE A 163 -9.46 0.61 2.12
CA ILE A 163 -10.75 0.55 2.81
C ILE A 163 -10.61 0.95 4.28
N ALA A 164 -9.55 0.53 4.96
CA ALA A 164 -9.32 0.88 6.35
C ALA A 164 -9.21 2.40 6.55
N VAL A 165 -8.33 3.06 5.78
CA VAL A 165 -8.18 4.52 5.88
C VAL A 165 -9.46 5.23 5.45
N LYS A 166 -10.13 4.75 4.40
CA LYS A 166 -11.39 5.31 3.94
C LYS A 166 -12.48 5.22 5.00
N TRP A 167 -12.61 4.08 5.67
CA TRP A 167 -13.60 3.89 6.74
C TRP A 167 -13.26 4.71 7.97
N ASP A 168 -11.99 4.93 8.28
CA ASP A 168 -11.56 5.83 9.34
C ASP A 168 -12.02 7.26 9.04
N ARG A 169 -11.63 7.79 7.87
CA ARG A 169 -12.02 9.12 7.39
C ARG A 169 -13.53 9.36 7.38
N LEU A 170 -14.32 8.34 7.03
CA LEU A 170 -15.78 8.42 6.97
C LEU A 170 -16.48 8.17 8.32
N GLY A 171 -15.73 7.99 9.41
CA GLY A 171 -16.30 7.68 10.73
C GLY A 171 -17.08 6.36 10.74
N MET A 172 -16.60 5.36 10.01
CA MET A 172 -17.25 4.07 9.79
C MET A 172 -16.57 2.90 10.50
N LEU A 173 -15.36 3.05 11.03
CA LEU A 173 -14.65 1.97 11.74
C LEU A 173 -15.39 1.46 12.98
N SER A 174 -16.18 2.29 13.65
CA SER A 174 -16.97 1.89 14.83
C SER A 174 -18.30 1.21 14.49
N LYS A 175 -18.71 1.21 13.21
CA LYS A 175 -20.03 0.72 12.78
C LYS A 175 -20.00 -0.80 12.51
N LYS A 176 -21.16 -1.46 12.57
CA LYS A 176 -21.34 -2.92 12.30
C LYS A 176 -20.69 -3.43 11.00
N ARG A 177 -20.44 -2.56 10.01
CA ARG A 177 -19.76 -2.90 8.74
C ARG A 177 -18.26 -3.20 8.91
N ALA A 178 -17.67 -2.81 10.04
CA ALA A 178 -16.28 -3.07 10.36
C ALA A 178 -15.92 -4.56 10.47
N LYS A 179 -16.89 -5.48 10.62
CA LYS A 179 -16.64 -6.93 10.75
C LYS A 179 -15.74 -7.51 9.65
N CYS A 180 -15.88 -7.04 8.41
CA CYS A 180 -15.03 -7.51 7.30
C CYS A 180 -13.56 -7.10 7.45
N LEU A 181 -13.32 -5.94 8.08
CA LEU A 181 -12.00 -5.39 8.33
C LEU A 181 -11.46 -5.76 9.72
N GLU A 182 -12.35 -6.10 10.66
CA GLU A 182 -12.05 -6.53 12.02
C GLU A 182 -11.05 -7.67 12.01
N HIS A 183 -11.20 -8.63 11.08
CA HIS A 183 -10.23 -9.70 10.94
C HIS A 183 -8.80 -9.15 10.74
N HIS A 184 -8.62 -8.12 9.92
CA HIS A 184 -7.31 -7.53 9.54
C HIS A 184 -6.77 -6.52 10.54
N LEU A 185 -7.63 -5.76 11.22
CA LEU A 185 -7.21 -4.77 12.23
C LEU A 185 -7.05 -5.39 13.62
N ARG A 186 -7.71 -6.51 13.90
CA ARG A 186 -7.59 -7.17 15.20
C ARG A 186 -6.15 -7.66 15.40
N PRO A 187 -5.55 -7.42 16.58
CA PRO A 187 -4.29 -8.04 16.95
C PRO A 187 -4.31 -9.56 16.75
N ARG A 188 -3.34 -10.07 16.01
CA ARG A 188 -3.16 -11.50 15.76
C ARG A 188 -1.86 -11.96 16.39
N GLN A 189 -1.84 -13.20 16.86
CA GLN A 189 -0.65 -13.85 17.37
C GLN A 189 -0.60 -15.26 16.82
N ARG A 190 0.58 -15.71 16.42
CA ARG A 190 0.84 -17.05 15.92
C ARG A 190 2.16 -17.51 16.50
N THR A 191 2.21 -18.76 16.92
CA THR A 191 3.42 -19.42 17.39
C THR A 191 3.76 -20.52 16.41
N GLU A 192 5.00 -20.55 15.98
CA GLU A 192 5.55 -21.58 15.11
C GLU A 192 6.82 -22.11 15.74
N VAL A 193 7.09 -23.40 15.55
CA VAL A 193 8.38 -23.99 15.91
C VAL A 193 9.13 -24.21 14.61
N PHE A 194 10.27 -23.55 14.45
CA PHE A 194 11.09 -23.74 13.28
C PHE A 194 11.89 -25.04 13.43
N GLN A 195 11.72 -25.94 12.47
CA GLN A 195 12.55 -27.13 12.30
C GLN A 195 13.52 -26.87 11.13
N ASN A 196 14.41 -25.90 11.30
CA ASN A 196 15.47 -25.65 10.32
C ASN A 196 16.81 -25.97 10.94
N ASP A 197 17.72 -26.55 10.17
CA ASP A 197 19.09 -26.90 10.54
C ASP A 197 19.85 -25.76 11.25
N GLN A 198 19.45 -24.51 11.02
CA GLN A 198 20.08 -23.33 11.62
C GLN A 198 19.45 -22.88 12.96
N MET A 199 18.21 -23.25 13.25
CA MET A 199 17.49 -22.89 14.47
C MET A 199 16.59 -24.05 14.91
N PRO A 200 17.16 -25.22 15.25
CA PRO A 200 16.36 -26.35 15.69
C PRO A 200 15.60 -25.97 16.97
N ASP A 201 14.34 -26.37 17.03
CA ASP A 201 13.44 -26.18 18.18
C ASP A 201 13.24 -24.73 18.63
N THR A 202 13.61 -23.75 17.80
CA THR A 202 13.34 -22.35 18.12
C THR A 202 11.86 -22.08 17.94
N LYS A 203 11.22 -21.73 19.05
CA LYS A 203 9.83 -21.31 19.06
C LYS A 203 9.76 -19.82 18.79
N VAL A 204 9.05 -19.46 17.73
CA VAL A 204 8.87 -18.08 17.31
C VAL A 204 7.42 -17.71 17.47
N THR A 205 7.18 -16.71 18.29
CA THR A 205 5.87 -16.12 18.49
C THR A 205 5.83 -14.77 17.79
N THR A 206 5.06 -14.71 16.72
CA THR A 206 4.84 -13.50 15.95
C THR A 206 3.48 -12.93 16.28
N ALA A 207 3.43 -11.62 16.51
CA ALA A 207 2.20 -10.88 16.59
C ALA A 207 2.17 -9.72 15.63
N LEU A 208 0.96 -9.46 15.13
CA LEU A 208 0.67 -8.41 14.17
C LEU A 208 -0.45 -7.53 14.72
N CYS A 209 -0.19 -6.23 14.76
CA CYS A 209 -1.08 -5.23 15.33
C CYS A 209 -1.22 -4.06 14.34
N ALA A 210 -2.35 -3.97 13.64
CA ALA A 210 -2.61 -2.92 12.66
C ALA A 210 -3.61 -1.87 13.19
N LYS A 211 -3.47 -0.62 12.75
CA LYS A 211 -4.39 0.48 13.05
C LYS A 211 -4.25 1.62 12.05
N VAL A 212 -5.25 2.50 12.03
CA VAL A 212 -5.19 3.77 11.29
C VAL A 212 -4.90 4.89 12.29
N VAL A 213 -3.90 5.72 11.99
CA VAL A 213 -3.50 6.90 12.78
C VAL A 213 -3.33 8.06 11.83
N ASP A 214 -4.03 9.17 12.07
CA ASP A 214 -3.97 10.39 11.25
C ASP A 214 -4.13 10.14 9.74
N GLY A 215 -5.07 9.27 9.37
CA GLY A 215 -5.32 8.89 7.99
C GLY A 215 -4.22 8.03 7.34
N ARG A 216 -3.32 7.45 8.14
CA ARG A 216 -2.27 6.53 7.67
C ARG A 216 -2.48 5.14 8.23
N PHE A 217 -2.33 4.12 7.41
CA PHE A 217 -2.43 2.73 7.86
C PHE A 217 -1.07 2.26 8.36
N LEU A 218 -0.99 1.97 9.66
CA LEU A 218 0.24 1.51 10.29
C LEU A 218 0.06 0.08 10.79
N TYR A 219 1.13 -0.71 10.79
CA TYR A 219 1.15 -1.94 11.56
C TYR A 219 2.46 -2.12 12.31
N LYS A 220 2.36 -2.87 13.41
CA LYS A 220 3.48 -3.33 14.21
C LYS A 220 3.55 -4.85 14.13
N THR A 221 4.73 -5.37 13.84
CA THR A 221 5.07 -6.78 14.01
C THR A 221 5.97 -6.91 15.23
N VAL A 222 5.68 -7.89 16.09
CA VAL A 222 6.55 -8.30 17.20
C VAL A 222 6.88 -9.77 17.00
N MET A 223 8.15 -10.11 16.93
CA MET A 223 8.64 -11.48 16.80
C MET A 223 9.47 -11.80 18.04
N GLU A 224 9.02 -12.80 18.80
CA GLU A 224 9.68 -13.29 20.00
C GLU A 224 10.26 -14.68 19.69
N PHE A 225 11.57 -14.78 19.73
CA PHE A 225 12.30 -16.02 19.54
C PHE A 225 12.64 -16.55 20.92
N GLU A 226 12.07 -17.69 21.30
CA GLU A 226 12.37 -18.42 22.53
C GLU A 226 13.44 -19.49 22.23
N GLY A 227 14.45 -19.59 23.09
CA GLY A 227 15.52 -20.60 23.01
C GLY A 227 16.91 -20.03 23.32
N GLU A 228 17.93 -20.89 23.31
CA GLU A 228 19.33 -20.48 23.46
C GLU A 228 19.83 -19.78 22.19
N ILE A 229 19.46 -18.51 22.02
CA ILE A 229 19.86 -17.72 20.85
C ILE A 229 21.35 -17.37 20.87
N ARG A 230 22.01 -17.52 22.02
CA ARG A 230 23.46 -17.31 22.16
C ARG A 230 24.28 -18.15 21.19
N THR A 231 23.77 -19.30 20.76
CA THR A 231 24.45 -20.22 19.83
C THR A 231 23.84 -20.22 18.43
N ALA A 232 22.80 -19.41 18.18
CA ALA A 232 22.19 -19.34 16.86
C ALA A 232 23.24 -18.84 15.85
N PRO A 233 23.59 -19.62 14.82
CA PRO A 233 24.56 -19.19 13.82
C PRO A 233 24.06 -17.92 13.14
N GLU A 234 24.94 -17.00 12.78
CA GLU A 234 24.62 -15.75 12.07
C GLU A 234 23.60 -15.95 10.92
N ARG A 235 23.76 -17.06 10.18
CA ARG A 235 22.88 -17.48 9.09
C ARG A 235 21.41 -17.72 9.50
N ALA A 236 21.16 -18.12 10.74
CA ALA A 236 19.83 -18.26 11.30
C ALA A 236 19.12 -16.91 11.40
N LEU A 237 19.84 -15.93 11.95
CA LEU A 237 19.33 -14.58 12.08
C LEU A 237 19.05 -14.00 10.69
N ASN A 238 19.81 -14.39 9.65
CA ASN A 238 19.62 -13.95 8.25
C ASN A 238 18.23 -14.22 7.67
N LYS A 239 17.38 -14.97 8.36
CA LYS A 239 15.98 -15.23 7.97
C LYS A 239 14.96 -14.33 8.68
N LEU A 240 15.40 -13.45 9.58
CA LEU A 240 14.54 -12.53 10.32
C LEU A 240 14.35 -11.21 9.59
N TRP A 241 13.25 -11.08 8.85
CA TRP A 241 13.07 -9.93 7.97
C TRP A 241 11.92 -9.05 8.46
N ILE A 242 12.22 -7.77 8.60
CA ILE A 242 11.30 -6.71 9.00
C ILE A 242 10.68 -5.98 7.79
N CYS A 243 11.31 -6.03 6.61
CA CYS A 243 10.77 -5.46 5.37
C CYS A 243 11.28 -6.17 4.10
N HIS A 244 10.64 -5.92 2.96
CA HIS A 244 10.99 -6.57 1.68
C HIS A 244 12.35 -6.13 1.11
N HIS A 245 12.82 -4.95 1.49
CA HIS A 245 14.14 -4.44 1.11
C HIS A 245 15.30 -5.23 1.72
N GLN A 246 15.01 -6.16 2.61
CA GLN A 246 15.98 -7.09 3.15
C GLN A 246 16.19 -8.31 2.25
N TRP A 247 15.40 -8.43 1.16
CA TRP A 247 15.54 -9.46 0.14
C TRP A 247 16.74 -9.20 -0.76
N VAL A 248 17.96 -9.61 -0.35
CA VAL A 248 19.11 -9.63 -1.25
C VAL A 248 19.98 -10.88 -1.04
N VAL A 249 20.46 -11.39 -2.18
CA VAL A 249 21.43 -12.47 -2.34
C VAL A 249 22.83 -11.87 -2.19
N GLU A 250 23.66 -12.46 -1.33
CA GLU A 250 25.04 -12.05 -1.04
C GLU A 250 25.88 -11.77 -2.31
N PRO A 251 26.86 -10.82 -2.28
CA PRO A 251 27.31 -9.99 -1.15
C PRO A 251 26.49 -8.70 -0.95
N ILE A 252 26.31 -8.30 0.32
CA ILE A 252 25.50 -7.14 0.73
C ILE A 252 26.36 -5.86 0.75
N PRO A 253 26.05 -4.82 -0.03
CA PRO A 253 26.74 -3.53 0.08
C PRO A 253 26.60 -2.91 1.47
N ALA A 254 27.60 -2.16 1.95
CA ALA A 254 27.54 -1.47 3.24
C ALA A 254 26.36 -0.48 3.37
N SER A 255 25.91 0.08 2.24
CA SER A 255 24.74 0.97 2.16
C SER A 255 23.39 0.23 2.18
N HIS A 256 23.39 -1.10 2.16
CA HIS A 256 22.16 -1.88 2.03
C HIS A 256 21.30 -1.81 3.31
N PRO A 257 19.95 -1.75 3.20
CA PRO A 257 19.03 -1.80 4.33
C PRO A 257 19.30 -2.91 5.34
N ASN A 258 19.77 -4.07 4.86
CA ASN A 258 20.17 -5.18 5.71
C ASN A 258 21.28 -4.83 6.68
N HIS A 259 22.26 -4.02 6.28
CA HIS A 259 23.43 -3.75 7.10
C HIS A 259 23.06 -3.04 8.41
N ARG A 260 22.08 -2.12 8.39
CA ARG A 260 21.61 -1.45 9.61
C ARG A 260 20.92 -2.41 10.56
N TYR A 261 20.13 -3.33 10.03
CA TYR A 261 19.45 -4.35 10.82
C TYR A 261 20.44 -5.38 11.38
N TRP A 262 21.44 -5.79 10.58
CA TRP A 262 22.55 -6.65 11.02
C TRP A 262 23.32 -6.06 12.17
N ASN A 263 23.80 -4.82 12.02
CA ASN A 263 24.53 -4.13 13.07
C ASN A 263 23.70 -4.06 14.36
N ALA A 264 22.39 -3.85 14.26
CA ALA A 264 21.53 -3.83 15.44
C ALA A 264 21.39 -5.20 16.12
N LEU A 265 21.32 -6.28 15.34
CA LEU A 265 21.33 -7.65 15.87
C LEU A 265 22.67 -7.97 16.56
N GLU A 266 23.79 -7.66 15.91
CA GLU A 266 25.13 -7.85 16.47
C GLU A 266 25.33 -7.05 17.75
N GLU A 267 24.96 -5.77 17.74
CA GLU A 267 25.07 -4.89 18.91
C GLU A 267 24.20 -5.40 20.07
N CYS A 268 22.96 -5.83 19.81
CA CYS A 268 22.11 -6.38 20.87
C CYS A 268 22.66 -7.71 21.40
N CYS A 269 23.37 -8.48 20.57
CA CYS A 269 24.03 -9.72 20.99
C CYS A 269 25.17 -9.48 21.97
N GLN A 270 25.84 -8.33 21.88
CA GLN A 270 26.91 -7.90 22.79
C GLN A 270 26.39 -7.24 24.06
N LYS A 271 25.15 -6.71 24.03
CA LYS A 271 24.56 -5.91 25.12
C LYS A 271 23.21 -6.48 25.57
N ASP A 272 23.26 -7.55 26.37
CA ASP A 272 22.05 -8.16 26.94
C ASP A 272 21.21 -7.11 27.70
N GLY A 273 19.90 -7.05 27.40
CA GLY A 273 18.94 -6.13 28.03
C GLY A 273 18.88 -4.73 27.43
N ILE A 274 19.65 -4.42 26.39
CA ILE A 274 19.61 -3.10 25.72
C ILE A 274 18.81 -3.20 24.41
N GLU A 275 17.78 -2.36 24.27
CA GLU A 275 17.01 -2.22 23.04
C GLU A 275 17.82 -1.40 22.02
N VAL A 276 18.28 -2.04 20.95
CA VAL A 276 18.94 -1.38 19.82
C VAL A 276 17.90 -1.01 18.77
N ARG A 277 17.92 0.24 18.29
CA ARG A 277 16.90 0.79 17.38
C ARG A 277 17.52 1.11 16.03
N GLY A 278 16.69 1.07 15.00
CA GLY A 278 17.09 1.50 13.67
C GLY A 278 15.91 1.71 12.74
N SER A 279 16.21 2.04 11.48
CA SER A 279 15.21 2.19 10.43
C SER A 279 15.73 1.70 9.09
N CYS A 280 14.80 1.29 8.22
CA CYS A 280 15.09 0.98 6.83
C CYS A 280 15.29 2.28 6.04
N PRO A 281 16.38 2.45 5.27
CA PRO A 281 16.59 3.65 4.48
C PRO A 281 15.68 3.73 3.25
N ALA A 282 15.08 2.60 2.83
CA ALA A 282 14.34 2.49 1.57
C ALA A 282 12.81 2.43 1.72
N CYS A 283 12.27 2.15 2.91
CA CYS A 283 10.83 2.21 3.17
C CYS A 283 10.57 2.82 4.55
N PRO A 284 9.35 3.32 4.82
CA PRO A 284 8.98 3.88 6.11
C PRO A 284 8.78 2.77 7.16
N THR A 285 9.88 2.09 7.53
CA THR A 285 9.92 1.04 8.54
C THR A 285 10.96 1.37 9.60
N ASP A 286 10.50 1.54 10.83
CA ASP A 286 11.36 1.54 12.01
C ASP A 286 11.40 0.15 12.63
N PHE A 287 12.48 -0.14 13.34
CA PHE A 287 12.63 -1.39 14.06
C PHE A 287 13.37 -1.21 15.38
N ALA A 288 13.20 -2.21 16.24
CA ALA A 288 13.93 -2.34 17.49
C ALA A 288 14.22 -3.83 17.74
N VAL A 289 15.41 -4.09 18.25
CA VAL A 289 15.89 -5.42 18.60
C VAL A 289 16.28 -5.41 20.07
N LEU A 290 15.79 -6.38 20.82
CA LEU A 290 16.11 -6.54 22.23
C LEU A 290 16.45 -8.01 22.48
N LYS A 291 17.64 -8.28 23.00
CA LYS A 291 18.03 -9.60 23.47
C LYS A 291 17.99 -9.64 24.98
N THR A 292 17.37 -10.68 25.51
CA THR A 292 17.40 -11.03 26.93
C THR A 292 18.14 -12.36 27.11
N GLN A 293 18.27 -12.84 28.35
CA GLN A 293 18.90 -14.13 28.63
C GLN A 293 18.15 -15.31 27.99
N SER A 294 16.84 -15.18 27.76
CA SER A 294 15.97 -16.29 27.33
C SER A 294 15.29 -16.07 25.98
N CYS A 295 15.33 -14.85 25.43
CA CYS A 295 14.67 -14.55 24.17
C CYS A 295 15.31 -13.40 23.39
N LEU A 296 15.06 -13.40 22.07
CA LEU A 296 15.28 -12.26 21.19
C LEU A 296 13.91 -11.71 20.80
N VAL A 297 13.75 -10.40 20.90
CA VAL A 297 12.53 -9.70 20.53
C VAL A 297 12.86 -8.73 19.41
N VAL A 298 12.24 -8.93 18.26
CA VAL A 298 12.33 -8.04 17.11
C VAL A 298 10.98 -7.35 16.92
N LYS A 299 10.97 -6.02 16.98
CA LYS A 299 9.81 -5.17 16.74
C LYS A 299 10.02 -4.42 15.44
N ALA A 300 9.00 -4.36 14.59
CA ALA A 300 9.00 -3.56 13.37
C ALA A 300 7.71 -2.76 13.29
N TRP A 301 7.81 -1.46 13.02
CA TRP A 301 6.69 -0.56 12.78
C TRP A 301 6.77 -0.12 11.34
N THR A 302 5.69 -0.30 10.60
CA THR A 302 5.65 0.12 9.20
C THR A 302 4.43 0.93 8.87
N ASP A 303 4.66 1.97 8.07
CA ASP A 303 3.63 2.78 7.44
C ASP A 303 3.30 2.25 6.04
N LEU A 304 2.02 1.95 5.81
CA LEU A 304 1.47 1.52 4.51
C LEU A 304 0.87 2.67 3.71
N GLY A 305 1.03 3.91 4.20
CA GLY A 305 0.59 5.12 3.55
C GLY A 305 -0.86 5.47 3.83
N THR A 306 -1.37 6.39 3.03
CA THR A 306 -2.71 6.97 3.20
C THR A 306 -3.82 6.12 2.57
N GLY A 307 -3.46 5.11 1.78
CA GLY A 307 -4.43 4.32 1.03
C GLY A 307 -5.29 5.16 0.08
N GLU A 308 -4.88 6.39 -0.27
CA GLU A 308 -5.63 7.22 -1.21
C GLU A 308 -5.48 6.72 -2.63
N THR A 309 -4.32 6.17 -2.97
CA THR A 309 -4.01 5.65 -4.30
C THR A 309 -3.24 4.33 -4.23
N PRO A 310 -3.57 3.32 -5.04
CA PRO A 310 -2.82 2.07 -5.04
C PRO A 310 -1.41 2.24 -5.63
N ILE A 311 -1.15 3.35 -6.32
CA ILE A 311 0.16 3.70 -6.86
C ILE A 311 1.00 4.56 -5.90
N ASP A 312 0.60 4.65 -4.64
CA ASP A 312 1.31 5.40 -3.60
C ASP A 312 2.77 4.91 -3.55
N PRO A 313 3.77 5.80 -3.72
CA PRO A 313 5.17 5.43 -3.67
C PRO A 313 5.54 4.69 -2.37
N LEU A 314 4.94 5.04 -1.24
CA LEU A 314 5.18 4.36 0.03
C LEU A 314 4.69 2.92 0.00
N TRP A 315 3.53 2.69 -0.62
CA TRP A 315 3.01 1.34 -0.85
C TRP A 315 3.93 0.56 -1.79
N ARG A 316 4.32 1.18 -2.92
CA ARG A 316 5.15 0.55 -3.96
C ARG A 316 6.55 0.23 -3.48
N SER A 317 7.16 1.09 -2.65
CA SER A 317 8.48 0.84 -2.07
C SER A 317 8.53 -0.55 -1.43
N ARG A 318 7.45 -1.00 -0.79
CA ARG A 318 7.40 -2.33 -0.17
C ARG A 318 7.29 -3.49 -1.16
N ALA A 319 6.68 -3.26 -2.31
CA ALA A 319 6.42 -4.29 -3.31
C ALA A 319 7.63 -4.49 -4.24
N THR A 320 8.45 -3.46 -4.38
CA THR A 320 9.58 -3.45 -5.27
C THR A 320 10.79 -4.05 -4.56
N ILE A 321 11.27 -5.20 -5.03
CA ILE A 321 12.64 -5.63 -4.74
C ILE A 321 13.53 -4.52 -5.33
N ILE A 322 14.37 -3.88 -4.51
CA ILE A 322 15.32 -2.89 -4.99
C ILE A 322 16.19 -3.58 -6.04
N SER A 323 15.85 -3.35 -7.31
CA SER A 323 16.55 -3.96 -8.43
C SER A 323 17.80 -3.16 -8.77
N SER A 324 17.91 -1.93 -8.24
CA SER A 324 19.10 -1.09 -8.31
C SER A 324 19.10 -0.05 -7.19
N PRO A 325 20.15 0.03 -6.35
CA PRO A 325 20.28 1.06 -5.30
C PRO A 325 20.53 2.48 -5.84
N ASN A 326 20.63 2.68 -7.16
CA ASN A 326 21.02 3.96 -7.75
C ASN A 326 19.84 4.86 -8.17
N SER A 327 18.58 4.45 -7.98
CA SER A 327 17.44 5.37 -8.16
C SER A 327 17.20 6.11 -6.84
N GLU A 328 17.99 7.16 -6.57
CA GLU A 328 17.82 8.06 -5.43
C GLU A 328 16.41 8.71 -5.37
N GLU A 329 15.64 8.63 -6.47
CA GLU A 329 14.38 9.35 -6.61
C GLU A 329 13.16 8.71 -5.91
N ASP A 330 13.19 7.42 -5.53
CA ASP A 330 11.92 6.70 -5.30
C ASP A 330 11.59 6.21 -3.87
N CYS A 331 12.43 6.44 -2.86
CA CYS A 331 11.99 6.53 -1.44
C CYS A 331 13.18 6.77 -0.51
N CYS A 332 13.28 7.99 0.04
CA CYS A 332 14.16 8.26 1.18
C CYS A 332 13.28 8.57 2.38
N TYR A 333 12.97 7.57 3.19
CA TYR A 333 12.42 7.78 4.52
C TYR A 333 13.44 8.60 5.33
N LYS A 334 13.12 9.87 5.64
CA LYS A 334 14.10 10.85 6.12
C LYS A 334 14.23 10.94 7.63
N ASP A 335 13.27 10.42 8.39
CA ASP A 335 13.18 10.67 9.83
C ASP A 335 13.12 9.35 10.62
N PRO A 336 14.28 8.73 10.93
CA PRO A 336 14.35 7.50 11.72
C PRO A 336 13.61 7.60 13.05
N GLY A 337 12.73 6.64 13.34
CA GLY A 337 11.92 6.62 14.57
C GLY A 337 10.54 7.27 14.42
N SER A 338 10.30 8.08 13.39
CA SER A 338 9.02 8.78 13.23
C SER A 338 7.82 7.85 13.03
N ILE A 339 7.97 6.69 12.38
CA ILE A 339 6.88 5.71 12.23
C ILE A 339 6.56 5.03 13.56
N ARG A 340 7.59 4.71 14.36
CA ARG A 340 7.39 4.20 15.72
C ARG A 340 6.65 5.23 16.58
N GLU A 341 7.09 6.48 16.58
CA GLU A 341 6.46 7.56 17.35
C GLU A 341 5.01 7.77 16.92
N LEU A 342 4.76 7.87 15.61
CA LEU A 342 3.41 7.99 15.06
C LEU A 342 2.55 6.81 15.48
N TYR A 343 3.07 5.58 15.41
CA TYR A 343 2.33 4.41 15.88
C TYR A 343 2.06 4.48 17.39
N GLU A 344 3.01 4.91 18.21
CA GLU A 344 2.88 4.89 19.67
C GLU A 344 2.06 6.08 20.21
N SER A 345 1.88 7.14 19.42
CA SER A 345 1.09 8.34 19.76
C SER A 345 -0.38 8.04 20.11
N VAL A 346 -0.97 7.03 19.48
CA VAL A 346 -2.36 6.62 19.73
C VAL A 346 -2.38 5.28 20.44
N GLY A 347 -2.85 5.25 21.69
CA GLY A 347 -3.04 4.00 22.43
C GLY A 347 -3.96 3.01 21.70
N PHE A 348 -3.80 1.71 21.94
CA PHE A 348 -4.79 0.74 21.48
C PHE A 348 -6.12 1.03 22.18
N ASN A 349 -7.15 1.41 21.42
CA ASN A 349 -8.49 1.59 21.97
C ASN A 349 -8.92 0.32 22.73
N ALA A 350 -9.40 0.51 23.95
CA ALA A 350 -9.69 -0.54 24.94
C ALA A 350 -10.65 -1.65 24.45
N LEU A 351 -11.37 -1.42 23.34
CA LEU A 351 -12.22 -2.42 22.67
C LEU A 351 -11.45 -3.66 22.14
N ALA A 352 -10.12 -3.57 21.97
CA ALA A 352 -9.26 -4.71 21.64
C ALA A 352 -8.50 -5.30 22.86
N ASP A 353 -8.65 -4.70 24.06
CA ASP A 353 -7.68 -4.82 25.17
C ASP A 353 -7.97 -5.96 26.17
N THR A 354 -9.07 -6.72 26.01
CA THR A 354 -9.36 -7.86 26.91
C THR A 354 -8.42 -9.05 26.74
N ARG A 355 -7.67 -9.15 25.62
CA ARG A 355 -6.56 -10.12 25.45
C ARG A 355 -5.17 -9.50 25.44
N ALA A 356 -5.05 -8.17 25.47
CA ALA A 356 -3.77 -7.47 25.48
C ALA A 356 -3.15 -7.29 26.89
N ARG A 357 -3.78 -7.82 27.95
CA ARG A 357 -3.15 -7.87 29.28
C ARG A 357 -1.86 -8.71 29.33
N ARG A 358 -1.68 -9.68 28.42
CA ARG A 358 -0.39 -10.39 28.27
C ARG A 358 0.69 -9.53 27.58
N TRP A 359 0.28 -8.49 26.85
CA TRP A 359 1.16 -7.60 26.09
C TRP A 359 1.73 -6.44 26.91
N LYS A 360 0.95 -5.89 27.86
CA LYS A 360 1.41 -4.80 28.75
C LYS A 360 2.57 -5.20 29.65
N THR A 361 2.73 -6.49 29.93
CA THR A 361 3.87 -7.03 30.70
C THR A 361 5.14 -7.19 29.84
N LEU A 362 4.99 -7.35 28.52
CA LEU A 362 6.11 -7.57 27.58
C LEU A 362 6.56 -6.28 26.86
N SER A 363 5.74 -5.24 26.81
CA SER A 363 6.12 -3.95 26.20
C SER A 363 6.76 -2.95 27.17
N ARG A 364 6.85 -3.29 28.46
CA ARG A 364 7.49 -2.48 29.52
C ARG A 364 8.83 -3.05 30.00
N ALA A 365 9.20 -4.23 29.50
CA ALA A 365 10.58 -4.73 29.49
C ALA A 365 11.19 -4.40 28.13
#